data_AF-A0A944WMV8-F1
#
_entry.id   AF-A0A944WMV8-F1
#
_cell.length_a   1.000
_cell.length_b   1.000
_cell.length_c   1.000
_cell.angle_alpha   90.00
_cell.angle_beta   90.00
_cell.angle_gamma   90.00
#
_symmetry.space_group_name_H-M   'P 1'
#
loop_
_entity.id
_entity.type
_entity.pdbx_description
1 polymer ?
#
loop_
_entity_poly.entity_id
_entity_poly.type
_entity_poly.pdbx_seq_one_letter_code
_entity_poly.pdbx_strand_id
1 'polypeptide(L)'
;MAARDLLKPQSSLGSVAPISLPGVSMPTGPDPLLAATANMANSLSQRIGQMSQTMFKVAGTQAEAKGAAAGVQNAPSIEEIKWAKKHGQSVTLPGDAGSINIQEQAAYASSLKLTEARYGSLAREAALGEVTKAFMSDGEIKPDLLQKRLNDVLESYTGSLASVSQAGAAKLDIDLRNQFNNQLVAYSREWHSKDTKQRRAKAVARAHNILPEVAGYVVGDSKTRQDVGIAEHATSMLEREVLNMTVEGVPTSTIEAYKTTFQKRLDNALITSVTQWSQGSEAGGPLEAFSKLSKGTAPEGVMDAFESLPASKQNTLKTDIWAAHTREQSIEEDRQKVIDDAHDAVVEMHTTNFYSALLTGDHGTMRTIIDTLTVVDPDTAGRLIPLLSKSGDAGTDDAGIVRDISLRIAEGQTDPTQRTYIKYDIISAMKDGTLTTGTGKHLMQNLSASRSHVFKAAQAELKSKTRYNTAMNRINPGPEDDAALRLYERVMAKLHLASADPEADLMVVVETEIENEQGRIHAAMVEEAREMLASIPLFNSVEIVEQTTEGLKNGTIKPFGSVKILDYQRALRAVKTINKWGTAK
;
A
#
# COMPACT_ATOMS: atom_id res chain seq x y z
N MET A 1 35.06 -54.74 -44.00
CA MET A 1 34.75 -54.01 -45.25
C MET A 1 35.45 -52.65 -45.16
N ALA A 2 36.75 -52.57 -45.38
CA ALA A 2 37.48 -52.55 -46.67
C ALA A 2 37.26 -51.24 -47.45
N ALA A 3 37.97 -50.18 -47.03
CA ALA A 3 38.38 -49.04 -47.86
C ALA A 3 39.35 -48.16 -47.05
N ARG A 4 40.58 -48.65 -46.85
CA ARG A 4 41.68 -47.89 -46.22
C ARG A 4 42.95 -48.14 -47.01
N ASP A 5 42.93 -47.75 -48.29
CA ASP A 5 44.10 -47.77 -49.17
C ASP A 5 43.76 -46.96 -50.42
N LEU A 6 43.90 -45.62 -50.38
CA LEU A 6 43.95 -44.75 -51.57
C LEU A 6 44.44 -43.34 -51.16
N LEU A 7 45.62 -43.27 -50.55
CA LEU A 7 46.41 -42.03 -50.44
C LEU A 7 47.88 -42.38 -50.66
N LYS A 8 48.21 -42.74 -51.90
CA LYS A 8 49.58 -42.57 -52.39
C LYS A 8 49.67 -41.14 -52.93
N PRO A 9 50.56 -40.27 -52.43
CA PRO A 9 50.91 -39.09 -53.20
C PRO A 9 51.56 -39.61 -54.49
N GLN A 10 50.91 -39.38 -55.63
CA GLN A 10 51.61 -39.38 -56.91
C GLN A 10 52.58 -38.21 -56.85
N SER A 11 53.79 -38.47 -56.38
CA SER A 11 54.94 -37.66 -56.73
C SER A 11 55.13 -37.84 -58.24
N SER A 12 54.48 -37.01 -59.04
CA SER A 12 55.01 -36.66 -60.35
C SER A 12 56.27 -35.83 -60.09
N LEU A 13 57.33 -36.53 -59.65
CA LEU A 13 58.69 -36.09 -59.85
C LEU A 13 58.81 -35.94 -61.37
N GLY A 14 58.59 -34.72 -61.84
CA GLY A 14 59.11 -34.30 -63.12
C GLY A 14 60.61 -34.55 -63.06
N SER A 15 61.04 -35.71 -63.54
CA SER A 15 62.42 -35.97 -63.87
C SER A 15 62.74 -35.00 -64.99
N VAL A 16 63.28 -33.84 -64.64
CA VAL A 16 63.90 -32.95 -65.62
C VAL A 16 65.08 -33.75 -66.13
N ALA A 17 64.99 -34.22 -67.37
CA ALA A 17 66.11 -34.87 -68.04
C ALA A 17 67.34 -33.97 -67.90
N PRO A 18 68.52 -34.51 -67.56
CA PRO A 18 69.73 -33.70 -67.52
C PRO A 18 69.88 -33.04 -68.89
N ILE A 19 70.00 -31.72 -68.90
CA ILE A 19 70.38 -30.99 -70.12
C ILE A 19 71.76 -31.52 -70.49
N SER A 20 71.81 -32.44 -71.46
CA SER A 20 73.06 -32.78 -72.12
C SER A 20 73.42 -31.56 -72.96
N LEU A 21 74.45 -30.83 -72.55
CA LEU A 21 75.12 -29.89 -73.43
C LEU A 21 75.44 -30.64 -74.75
N PRO A 22 74.99 -30.15 -75.92
CA PRO A 22 75.34 -30.77 -77.17
C PRO A 22 76.84 -30.55 -77.41
N GLY A 23 77.62 -31.64 -77.46
CA GLY A 23 78.93 -31.63 -78.10
C GLY A 23 80.17 -31.71 -77.22
N VAL A 24 80.21 -32.55 -76.18
CA VAL A 24 81.50 -33.05 -75.67
C VAL A 24 81.51 -34.58 -75.72
N SER A 25 81.78 -35.16 -76.89
CA SER A 25 82.24 -36.54 -76.98
C SER A 25 83.73 -36.57 -76.65
N MET A 26 84.10 -37.03 -75.46
CA MET A 26 85.51 -37.28 -75.12
C MET A 26 85.91 -38.65 -75.71
N PRO A 27 86.98 -38.72 -76.52
CA PRO A 27 87.48 -39.99 -77.05
C PRO A 27 87.99 -40.88 -75.91
N THR A 28 87.48 -42.09 -75.79
CA THR A 28 87.96 -43.12 -74.87
C THR A 28 89.29 -43.71 -75.37
N GLY A 29 90.39 -42.98 -75.16
CA GLY A 29 91.76 -43.49 -75.34
C GLY A 29 92.38 -43.93 -73.99
N PRO A 30 93.39 -44.83 -73.99
CA PRO A 30 93.96 -45.45 -72.79
C PRO A 30 94.96 -44.53 -72.06
N ASP A 31 94.56 -43.29 -71.77
CA ASP A 31 95.39 -42.31 -71.09
C ASP A 31 94.86 -42.08 -69.66
N PRO A 32 95.61 -42.42 -68.59
CA PRO A 32 95.13 -42.34 -67.19
C PRO A 32 94.72 -40.91 -66.77
N LEU A 33 95.22 -39.88 -67.46
CA LEU A 33 94.81 -38.49 -67.25
C LEU A 33 93.37 -38.23 -67.74
N LEU A 34 92.92 -38.89 -68.82
CA LEU A 34 91.56 -38.77 -69.36
C LEU A 34 90.51 -39.49 -68.50
N ALA A 35 90.87 -40.64 -67.92
CA ALA A 35 89.99 -41.35 -66.98
C ALA A 35 89.83 -40.60 -65.65
N ALA A 36 90.90 -39.98 -65.14
CA ALA A 36 90.85 -39.14 -63.95
C ALA A 36 89.99 -37.88 -64.16
N THR A 37 90.11 -37.24 -65.32
CA THR A 37 89.30 -36.08 -65.69
C THR A 37 87.83 -36.44 -65.95
N ALA A 38 87.52 -37.62 -66.50
CA ALA A 38 86.15 -38.12 -66.63
C ALA A 38 85.49 -38.42 -65.27
N ASN A 39 86.23 -39.01 -64.32
CA ASN A 39 85.73 -39.26 -62.95
C ASN A 39 85.54 -37.95 -62.16
N MET A 40 86.42 -36.97 -62.34
CA MET A 40 86.21 -35.61 -61.81
C MET A 40 85.01 -34.94 -62.47
N ALA A 41 84.82 -35.04 -63.78
CA ALA A 41 83.67 -34.46 -64.48
C ALA A 41 82.33 -35.10 -64.06
N ASN A 42 82.29 -36.42 -63.84
CA ASN A 42 81.10 -37.12 -63.35
C ASN A 42 80.79 -36.78 -61.89
N SER A 43 81.79 -36.74 -61.00
CA SER A 43 81.57 -36.33 -59.60
C SER A 43 81.21 -34.85 -59.47
N LEU A 44 81.78 -33.99 -60.32
CA LEU A 44 81.40 -32.59 -60.44
C LEU A 44 79.97 -32.45 -60.97
N SER A 45 79.57 -33.21 -61.98
CA SER A 45 78.19 -33.22 -62.50
C SER A 45 77.17 -33.72 -61.47
N GLN A 46 77.51 -34.74 -60.69
CA GLN A 46 76.67 -35.22 -59.58
C GLN A 46 76.56 -34.19 -58.44
N ARG A 47 77.67 -33.53 -58.08
CA ARG A 47 77.67 -32.44 -57.09
C ARG A 47 76.91 -31.22 -57.58
N ILE A 48 77.06 -30.84 -58.84
CA ILE A 48 76.26 -29.78 -59.48
C ILE A 48 74.78 -30.17 -59.50
N GLY A 49 74.46 -31.43 -59.78
CA GLY A 49 73.09 -31.94 -59.72
C GLY A 49 72.47 -31.86 -58.31
N GLN A 50 73.20 -32.30 -57.26
CA GLN A 50 72.75 -32.20 -55.87
C GLN A 50 72.66 -30.75 -55.37
N MET A 51 73.63 -29.91 -55.74
CA MET A 51 73.65 -28.50 -55.39
C MET A 51 72.53 -27.75 -56.11
N SER A 52 72.26 -28.09 -57.37
CA SER A 52 71.13 -27.58 -58.15
C SER A 52 69.79 -27.99 -57.54
N GLN A 53 69.59 -29.26 -57.17
CA GLN A 53 68.38 -29.71 -56.48
C GLN A 53 68.17 -29.01 -55.13
N THR A 54 69.24 -28.80 -54.36
CA THR A 54 69.17 -28.09 -53.08
C THR A 54 68.85 -26.60 -53.29
N MET A 55 69.48 -25.96 -54.29
CA MET A 55 69.18 -24.57 -54.66
C MET A 55 67.75 -24.42 -55.17
N PHE A 56 67.24 -25.35 -55.98
CA PHE A 56 65.84 -25.36 -56.41
C PHE A 56 64.88 -25.55 -55.24
N LYS A 57 65.23 -26.38 -54.26
CA LYS A 57 64.43 -26.55 -53.04
C LYS A 57 64.41 -25.28 -52.18
N VAL A 58 65.55 -24.62 -51.99
CA VAL A 58 65.64 -23.35 -51.25
C VAL A 58 64.94 -22.20 -51.99
N ALA A 59 65.09 -22.13 -53.31
CA ALA A 59 64.38 -21.16 -54.14
C ALA A 59 62.86 -21.41 -54.10
N GLY A 60 62.43 -22.68 -54.12
CA GLY A 60 61.04 -23.09 -53.95
C GLY A 60 60.46 -22.63 -52.61
N THR A 61 61.14 -22.88 -51.49
CA THR A 61 60.65 -22.45 -50.17
C THR A 61 60.62 -20.93 -50.01
N GLN A 62 61.59 -20.22 -50.58
CA GLN A 62 61.55 -18.74 -50.60
C GLN A 62 60.42 -18.21 -51.49
N ALA A 63 60.15 -18.85 -52.62
CA ALA A 63 59.04 -18.51 -53.51
C ALA A 63 57.69 -18.78 -52.84
N GLU A 64 57.54 -19.90 -52.11
CA GLU A 64 56.36 -20.18 -51.29
C GLU A 64 56.16 -19.13 -50.20
N ALA A 65 57.23 -18.76 -49.47
CA ALA A 65 57.14 -17.76 -48.41
C ALA A 65 56.77 -16.36 -48.94
N LYS A 66 57.37 -15.94 -50.06
CA LYS A 66 57.03 -14.68 -50.74
C LYS A 66 55.63 -14.72 -51.33
N GLY A 67 55.22 -15.85 -51.90
CA GLY A 67 53.88 -16.08 -52.42
C GLY A 67 52.85 -15.99 -51.31
N ALA A 68 53.08 -16.65 -50.18
CA ALA A 68 52.21 -16.60 -49.02
C ALA A 68 52.08 -15.19 -48.45
N ALA A 69 53.18 -14.45 -48.31
CA ALA A 69 53.16 -13.07 -47.85
C ALA A 69 52.37 -12.16 -48.80
N ALA A 70 52.57 -12.28 -50.11
CA ALA A 70 51.82 -11.54 -51.12
C ALA A 70 50.33 -11.91 -51.11
N GLY A 71 50.02 -13.19 -50.93
CA GLY A 71 48.65 -13.69 -50.81
C GLY A 71 47.92 -13.13 -49.60
N VAL A 72 48.59 -13.03 -48.44
CA VAL A 72 48.02 -12.43 -47.23
C VAL A 72 47.83 -10.91 -47.37
N GLN A 73 48.81 -10.20 -47.96
CA GLN A 73 48.74 -8.75 -48.15
C GLN A 73 47.62 -8.34 -49.12
N ASN A 74 47.44 -9.10 -50.20
CA ASN A 74 46.45 -8.81 -51.24
C ASN A 74 45.12 -9.54 -51.03
N ALA A 75 44.94 -10.21 -49.88
CA ALA A 75 43.72 -10.93 -49.59
C ALA A 75 42.53 -9.97 -49.40
N PRO A 76 41.34 -10.32 -49.94
CA PRO A 76 40.15 -9.46 -49.93
C PRO A 76 39.75 -9.02 -48.53
N SER A 77 39.71 -7.70 -48.31
CA SER A 77 39.37 -7.07 -47.03
C SER A 77 37.96 -7.46 -46.55
N ILE A 78 37.70 -7.21 -45.27
CA ILE A 78 36.39 -7.48 -44.67
C ILE A 78 35.27 -6.69 -45.38
N GLU A 79 35.55 -5.46 -45.80
CA GLU A 79 34.58 -4.62 -46.50
C GLU A 79 34.29 -5.12 -47.90
N GLU A 80 35.31 -5.56 -48.65
CA GLU A 80 35.14 -6.17 -49.97
C GLU A 80 34.33 -7.47 -49.89
N ILE A 81 34.54 -8.29 -48.86
CA ILE A 81 33.74 -9.49 -48.61
C ILE A 81 32.27 -9.12 -48.32
N LYS A 82 32.02 -8.10 -47.49
CA LYS A 82 30.65 -7.61 -47.21
C LYS A 82 29.98 -7.06 -48.47
N TRP A 83 30.73 -6.32 -49.30
CA TRP A 83 30.23 -5.74 -50.54
C TRP A 83 29.92 -6.81 -51.59
N ALA A 84 30.82 -7.77 -51.80
CA ALA A 84 30.64 -8.89 -52.71
C ALA A 84 29.42 -9.73 -52.32
N LYS A 85 29.25 -10.02 -51.02
CA LYS A 85 28.06 -10.68 -50.48
C LYS A 85 26.77 -9.90 -50.76
N LYS A 86 26.77 -8.57 -50.54
CA LYS A 86 25.59 -7.71 -50.75
C LYS A 86 25.16 -7.67 -52.23
N HIS A 87 26.11 -7.78 -53.15
CA HIS A 87 25.85 -7.69 -54.59
C HIS A 87 25.84 -9.05 -55.31
N GLY A 88 25.94 -10.16 -54.57
CA GLY A 88 25.95 -11.51 -55.15
C GLY A 88 27.15 -11.81 -56.06
N GLN A 89 28.26 -11.10 -55.86
CA GLN A 89 29.48 -11.26 -56.66
C GLN A 89 30.48 -12.18 -55.96
N SER A 90 31.25 -12.94 -56.75
CA SER A 90 32.34 -13.77 -56.22
C SER A 90 33.52 -12.88 -55.80
N VAL A 91 34.21 -13.28 -54.74
CA VAL A 91 35.38 -12.57 -54.24
C VAL A 91 36.61 -13.06 -55.02
N THR A 92 37.28 -12.15 -55.71
CA THR A 92 38.51 -12.47 -56.47
C THR A 92 39.67 -12.71 -55.49
N LEU A 93 40.27 -13.90 -55.55
CA LEU A 93 41.45 -14.24 -54.77
C LEU A 93 42.74 -13.92 -55.55
N PRO A 94 43.79 -13.37 -54.91
CA PRO A 94 45.09 -13.19 -55.55
C PRO A 94 45.81 -14.54 -55.72
N GLY A 95 46.45 -14.72 -56.87
CA GLY A 95 47.13 -15.97 -57.27
C GLY A 95 46.24 -16.88 -58.12
N ASP A 96 46.81 -18.00 -58.56
CA ASP A 96 46.10 -19.01 -59.36
C ASP A 96 46.45 -20.42 -58.84
N ALA A 97 45.42 -21.19 -58.52
CA ALA A 97 45.54 -22.57 -58.06
C ALA A 97 46.07 -23.52 -59.14
N GLY A 98 45.84 -23.20 -60.42
CA GLY A 98 46.28 -24.00 -61.56
C GLY A 98 47.64 -23.59 -62.13
N SER A 99 48.25 -22.51 -61.63
CA SER A 99 49.51 -22.00 -62.17
C SER A 99 50.66 -22.97 -61.91
N ILE A 100 51.61 -23.04 -62.84
CA ILE A 100 52.86 -23.79 -62.68
C ILE A 100 53.81 -23.07 -61.70
N ASN A 101 53.57 -21.78 -61.44
CA ASN A 101 54.39 -20.97 -60.55
C ASN A 101 54.04 -21.21 -59.07
N ILE A 102 55.00 -21.77 -58.33
CA ILE A 102 54.91 -22.06 -56.88
C ILE A 102 54.51 -20.81 -56.07
N GLN A 103 54.96 -19.62 -56.48
CA GLN A 103 54.62 -18.37 -55.80
C GLN A 103 53.12 -18.02 -55.93
N GLU A 104 52.53 -18.27 -57.10
CA GLU A 104 51.11 -17.99 -57.36
C GLU A 104 50.19 -19.00 -56.68
N GLN A 105 50.58 -20.28 -56.66
CA GLN A 105 49.88 -21.31 -55.90
C GLN A 105 49.89 -21.00 -54.39
N ALA A 106 51.06 -20.59 -53.86
CA ALA A 106 51.19 -20.23 -52.45
C ALA A 106 50.41 -18.94 -52.11
N ALA A 107 50.36 -17.97 -53.02
CA ALA A 107 49.55 -16.75 -52.86
C ALA A 107 48.05 -17.08 -52.78
N TYR A 108 47.55 -17.94 -53.68
CA TYR A 108 46.16 -18.39 -53.67
C TYR A 108 45.79 -19.15 -52.39
N ALA A 109 46.61 -20.13 -51.99
CA ALA A 109 46.33 -20.93 -50.79
C ALA A 109 46.30 -20.08 -49.50
N SER A 110 47.15 -19.05 -49.43
CA SER A 110 47.26 -18.17 -48.27
C SER A 110 46.13 -17.14 -48.22
N SER A 111 45.77 -16.58 -49.39
CA SER A 111 44.66 -15.64 -49.51
C SER A 111 43.30 -16.32 -49.25
N LEU A 112 43.14 -17.57 -49.70
CA LEU A 112 41.97 -18.38 -49.41
C LEU A 112 41.82 -18.62 -47.90
N LYS A 113 42.86 -19.04 -47.20
CA LYS A 113 42.83 -19.25 -45.74
C LYS A 113 42.43 -17.98 -44.97
N LEU A 114 42.97 -16.82 -45.37
CA LEU A 114 42.61 -15.57 -44.73
C LEU A 114 41.16 -15.18 -45.02
N THR A 115 40.70 -15.41 -46.25
CA THR A 115 39.31 -15.17 -46.66
C THR A 115 38.34 -16.06 -45.88
N GLU A 116 38.63 -17.36 -45.75
CA GLU A 116 37.86 -18.30 -44.91
C GLU A 116 37.78 -17.81 -43.45
N ALA A 117 38.91 -17.36 -42.88
CA ALA A 117 38.93 -16.81 -41.53
C ALA A 117 38.07 -15.54 -41.39
N ARG A 118 38.08 -14.65 -42.40
CA ARG A 118 37.26 -13.43 -42.44
C ARG A 118 35.76 -13.75 -42.56
N TYR A 119 35.37 -14.69 -43.44
CA TYR A 119 33.99 -15.18 -43.52
C TYR A 119 33.53 -15.77 -42.18
N GLY A 120 34.37 -16.57 -41.54
CA GLY A 120 34.05 -17.12 -40.22
C GLY A 120 33.94 -16.07 -39.12
N SER A 121 34.76 -15.03 -39.15
CA SER A 121 34.65 -13.89 -38.22
C SER A 121 33.32 -13.15 -38.39
N LEU A 122 32.95 -12.85 -39.64
CA LEU A 122 31.70 -12.15 -39.94
C LEU A 122 30.45 -12.97 -39.62
N ALA A 123 30.49 -14.28 -39.88
CA ALA A 123 29.39 -15.17 -39.51
C ALA A 123 29.17 -15.21 -37.99
N ARG A 124 30.26 -15.26 -37.21
CA ARG A 124 30.19 -15.21 -35.75
C ARG A 124 29.67 -13.88 -35.25
N GLU A 125 30.09 -12.76 -35.84
CA GLU A 125 29.59 -11.42 -35.50
C GLU A 125 28.08 -11.30 -35.76
N ALA A 126 27.62 -11.76 -36.93
CA ALA A 126 26.20 -11.75 -37.27
C ALA A 126 25.36 -12.63 -36.34
N ALA A 127 25.84 -13.84 -36.03
CA ALA A 127 25.18 -14.75 -35.10
C ALA A 127 25.12 -14.17 -33.67
N LEU A 128 26.22 -13.57 -33.20
CA LEU A 128 26.25 -12.87 -31.92
C LEU A 128 25.22 -11.73 -31.88
N GLY A 129 25.08 -11.00 -33.00
CA GLY A 129 24.03 -9.99 -33.16
C GLY A 129 22.62 -10.55 -32.98
N GLU A 130 22.30 -11.68 -33.61
CA GLU A 130 20.97 -12.32 -33.48
C GLU A 130 20.72 -12.88 -32.08
N VAL A 131 21.73 -13.50 -31.46
CA VAL A 131 21.65 -13.99 -30.08
C VAL A 131 21.45 -12.82 -29.11
N THR A 132 22.17 -11.71 -29.29
CA THR A 132 22.03 -10.51 -28.46
C THR A 132 20.63 -9.91 -28.59
N LYS A 133 20.09 -9.78 -29.81
CA LYS A 133 18.70 -9.36 -30.03
C LYS A 133 17.70 -10.29 -29.33
N ALA A 134 17.93 -11.61 -29.37
CA ALA A 134 17.08 -12.57 -28.68
C ALA A 134 17.12 -12.42 -27.15
N PHE A 135 18.28 -12.12 -26.57
CA PHE A 135 18.39 -11.80 -25.14
C PHE A 135 17.72 -10.48 -24.77
N MET A 136 17.80 -9.46 -25.64
CA MET A 136 17.19 -8.15 -25.43
C MET A 136 15.67 -8.13 -25.63
N SER A 137 15.10 -9.15 -26.28
CA SER A 137 13.66 -9.23 -26.58
C SER A 137 12.77 -9.69 -25.41
N ASP A 138 13.31 -9.78 -24.18
CA ASP A 138 12.60 -10.22 -22.97
C ASP A 138 11.76 -11.51 -23.11
N GLY A 139 12.15 -12.41 -24.02
CA GLY A 139 11.51 -13.72 -24.23
C GLY A 139 10.50 -13.78 -25.37
N GLU A 140 10.32 -12.70 -26.15
CA GLU A 140 9.47 -12.72 -27.36
C GLU A 140 10.01 -13.67 -28.44
N ILE A 141 11.34 -13.77 -28.58
CA ILE A 141 11.97 -14.67 -29.54
C ILE A 141 12.04 -16.08 -28.93
N LYS A 142 11.22 -17.01 -29.46
CA LYS A 142 11.30 -18.42 -29.05
C LYS A 142 12.60 -19.08 -29.56
N PRO A 143 13.13 -20.11 -28.86
CA PRO A 143 14.32 -20.84 -29.30
C PRO A 143 14.26 -21.34 -30.75
N ASP A 144 13.10 -21.82 -31.21
CA ASP A 144 12.91 -22.30 -32.59
C ASP A 144 13.12 -21.18 -33.63
N LEU A 145 12.69 -19.96 -33.29
CA LEU A 145 12.87 -18.81 -34.16
C LEU A 145 14.34 -18.36 -34.18
N LEU A 146 15.03 -18.38 -33.04
CA LEU A 146 16.46 -18.11 -32.98
C LEU A 146 17.25 -19.15 -33.77
N GLN A 147 16.92 -20.44 -33.66
CA GLN A 147 17.54 -21.51 -34.44
C GLN A 147 17.41 -21.25 -35.93
N LYS A 148 16.21 -20.88 -36.40
CA LYS A 148 16.00 -20.53 -37.81
C LYS A 148 16.90 -19.37 -38.24
N ARG A 149 16.98 -18.29 -37.46
CA ARG A 149 17.83 -17.13 -37.78
C ARG A 149 19.32 -17.48 -37.80
N LEU A 150 19.79 -18.34 -36.89
CA LEU A 150 21.16 -18.83 -36.88
C LEU A 150 21.47 -19.70 -38.11
N ASN A 151 20.51 -20.53 -38.55
CA ASN A 151 20.64 -21.31 -39.78
C ASN A 151 20.65 -20.40 -41.02
N ASP A 152 19.84 -19.33 -41.05
CA ASP A 152 19.87 -18.36 -42.15
C ASP A 152 21.24 -17.65 -42.24
N VAL A 153 21.84 -17.29 -41.10
CA VAL A 153 23.21 -16.76 -41.04
C VAL A 153 24.21 -17.79 -41.55
N LEU A 154 24.12 -19.03 -41.09
CA LEU A 154 24.98 -20.14 -41.51
C LEU A 154 24.94 -20.33 -43.02
N GLU A 155 23.76 -20.53 -43.60
CA GLU A 155 23.56 -20.74 -45.04
C GLU A 155 24.06 -19.54 -45.86
N SER A 156 23.81 -18.32 -45.38
CA SER A 156 24.25 -17.10 -46.06
C SER A 156 25.77 -17.00 -46.18
N TYR A 157 26.53 -17.30 -45.11
CA TYR A 157 27.99 -17.21 -45.13
C TYR A 157 28.67 -18.44 -45.75
N THR A 158 28.16 -19.64 -45.49
CA THR A 158 28.69 -20.88 -46.09
C THR A 158 28.40 -20.95 -47.58
N GLY A 159 27.20 -20.55 -48.02
CA GLY A 159 26.83 -20.46 -49.44
C GLY A 159 27.67 -19.43 -50.19
N SER A 160 27.95 -18.27 -49.58
CA SER A 160 28.86 -17.27 -50.17
C SER A 160 30.28 -17.83 -50.32
N LEU A 161 30.81 -18.51 -49.29
CA LEU A 161 32.15 -19.10 -49.33
C LEU A 161 32.24 -20.28 -50.31
N ALA A 162 31.16 -21.04 -50.50
CA ALA A 162 31.13 -22.19 -51.41
C ALA A 162 31.42 -21.81 -52.87
N SER A 163 31.12 -20.57 -53.26
CA SER A 163 31.46 -20.01 -54.58
C SER A 163 32.98 -19.83 -54.80
N VAL A 164 33.74 -19.76 -53.71
CA VAL A 164 35.20 -19.56 -53.71
C VAL A 164 35.93 -20.87 -53.38
N SER A 165 35.46 -21.61 -52.37
CA SER A 165 36.02 -22.88 -51.93
C SER A 165 34.94 -23.76 -51.28
N GLN A 166 34.55 -24.84 -51.98
CA GLN A 166 33.56 -25.80 -51.47
C GLN A 166 34.08 -26.52 -50.20
N ALA A 167 35.36 -26.87 -50.17
CA ALA A 167 35.99 -27.51 -49.00
C ALA A 167 36.07 -26.57 -47.80
N GLY A 168 36.40 -25.29 -48.03
CA GLY A 168 36.41 -24.24 -47.00
C GLY A 168 35.03 -23.98 -46.44
N ALA A 169 34.01 -23.94 -47.30
CA ALA A 169 32.61 -23.79 -46.90
C ALA A 169 32.12 -24.95 -46.01
N ALA A 170 32.45 -26.20 -46.38
CA ALA A 170 32.08 -27.36 -45.57
C ALA A 170 32.76 -27.35 -44.18
N LYS A 171 34.03 -26.96 -44.11
CA LYS A 171 34.74 -26.80 -42.83
C LYS A 171 34.11 -25.70 -41.97
N LEU A 172 33.83 -24.55 -42.59
CA LEU A 172 33.19 -23.43 -41.90
C LEU A 172 31.78 -23.78 -41.40
N ASP A 173 31.00 -24.53 -42.19
CA ASP A 173 29.66 -25.00 -41.80
C ASP A 173 29.71 -25.83 -40.51
N ILE A 174 30.62 -26.81 -40.43
CA ILE A 174 30.79 -27.64 -39.23
C ILE A 174 31.20 -26.80 -38.01
N ASP A 175 32.18 -25.90 -38.19
CA ASP A 175 32.68 -25.06 -37.10
C ASP A 175 31.59 -24.11 -36.56
N LEU A 176 30.80 -23.49 -37.45
CA LEU A 176 29.73 -22.57 -37.08
C LEU A 176 28.54 -23.29 -36.48
N ARG A 177 28.12 -24.45 -37.02
CA ARG A 177 27.02 -25.24 -36.44
C ARG A 177 27.28 -25.61 -34.98
N ASN A 178 28.50 -26.04 -34.67
CA ASN A 178 28.88 -26.36 -33.30
C ASN A 178 28.78 -25.15 -32.37
N GLN A 179 29.25 -23.98 -32.82
CA GLN A 179 29.18 -22.75 -32.04
C GLN A 179 27.74 -22.26 -31.87
N PHE A 180 26.94 -22.26 -32.94
CA PHE A 180 25.55 -21.80 -32.92
C PHE A 180 24.67 -22.71 -32.08
N ASN A 181 24.89 -24.02 -32.12
CA ASN A 181 24.20 -24.97 -31.24
C ASN A 181 24.52 -24.69 -29.77
N ASN A 182 25.78 -24.40 -29.42
CA ASN A 182 26.14 -24.06 -28.04
C ASN A 182 25.45 -22.76 -27.57
N GLN A 183 25.38 -21.74 -28.43
CA GLN A 183 24.68 -20.50 -28.14
C GLN A 183 23.15 -20.71 -28.01
N LEU A 184 22.56 -21.51 -28.89
CA LEU A 184 21.14 -21.85 -28.87
C LEU A 184 20.76 -22.62 -27.60
N VAL A 185 21.58 -23.59 -27.18
CA VAL A 185 21.35 -24.34 -25.93
C VAL A 185 21.43 -23.43 -24.72
N ALA A 186 22.40 -22.52 -24.67
CA ALA A 186 22.51 -21.53 -23.59
C ALA A 186 21.28 -20.61 -23.55
N TYR A 187 20.87 -20.09 -24.71
CA TYR A 187 19.66 -19.26 -24.83
C TYR A 187 18.39 -20.02 -24.43
N SER A 188 18.20 -21.24 -24.94
CA SER A 188 17.04 -22.08 -24.64
C SER A 188 16.90 -22.34 -23.14
N ARG A 189 18.00 -22.64 -22.44
CA ARG A 189 17.98 -22.81 -20.97
C ARG A 189 17.54 -21.53 -20.25
N GLU A 190 18.07 -20.38 -20.66
CA GLU A 190 17.68 -19.10 -20.07
C GLU A 190 16.21 -18.76 -20.37
N TRP A 191 15.78 -18.95 -21.62
CA TRP A 191 14.41 -18.72 -22.05
C TRP A 191 13.42 -19.59 -21.25
N HIS A 192 13.68 -20.90 -21.12
CA HIS A 192 12.85 -21.80 -20.32
C HIS A 192 12.81 -21.40 -18.84
N SER A 193 13.93 -20.95 -18.28
CA SER A 193 13.97 -20.44 -16.91
C SER A 193 13.11 -19.18 -16.74
N LYS A 194 13.19 -18.24 -17.68
CA LYS A 194 12.36 -17.02 -17.70
C LYS A 194 10.88 -17.35 -17.89
N ASP A 195 10.53 -18.17 -18.87
CA ASP A 195 9.16 -18.60 -19.14
C ASP A 195 8.55 -19.31 -17.92
N THR A 196 9.27 -20.23 -17.29
CA THR A 196 8.82 -20.91 -16.06
C THR A 196 8.57 -19.91 -14.93
N LYS A 197 9.47 -18.93 -14.72
CA LYS A 197 9.27 -17.87 -13.72
C LYS A 197 8.05 -17.01 -14.01
N GLN A 198 7.86 -16.61 -15.27
CA GLN A 198 6.70 -15.81 -15.68
C GLN A 198 5.39 -16.58 -15.51
N ARG A 199 5.36 -17.87 -15.87
CA ARG A 199 4.17 -18.73 -15.68
C ARG A 199 3.81 -18.89 -14.21
N ARG A 200 4.80 -19.14 -13.35
CA ARG A 200 4.61 -19.16 -11.88
C ARG A 200 4.05 -17.84 -11.37
N ALA A 201 4.64 -16.71 -11.78
CA ALA A 201 4.16 -15.39 -11.38
C ALA A 201 2.71 -15.13 -11.84
N LYS A 202 2.38 -15.50 -13.08
CA LYS A 202 1.01 -15.39 -13.62
C LYS A 202 0.02 -16.31 -12.89
N ALA A 203 0.43 -17.52 -12.50
CA ALA A 203 -0.41 -18.44 -11.72
C ALA A 203 -0.73 -17.85 -10.35
N VAL A 204 0.30 -17.32 -9.65
CA VAL A 204 0.11 -16.65 -8.35
C VAL A 204 -0.77 -15.41 -8.50
N ALA A 205 -0.54 -14.57 -9.50
CA ALA A 205 -1.35 -13.37 -9.74
C ALA A 205 -2.81 -13.71 -10.05
N ARG A 206 -3.07 -14.73 -10.87
CA ARG A 206 -4.43 -15.22 -11.15
C ARG A 206 -5.12 -15.70 -9.88
N ALA A 207 -4.44 -16.50 -9.07
CA ALA A 207 -4.96 -16.95 -7.78
C ALA A 207 -5.32 -15.77 -6.86
N HIS A 208 -4.49 -14.72 -6.81
CA HIS A 208 -4.74 -13.52 -6.02
C HIS A 208 -5.92 -12.69 -6.52
N ASN A 209 -6.15 -12.64 -7.84
CA ASN A 209 -7.28 -11.91 -8.42
C ASN A 209 -8.65 -12.54 -8.09
N ILE A 210 -8.67 -13.82 -7.72
CA ILE A 210 -9.89 -14.52 -7.30
C ILE A 210 -10.24 -14.23 -5.83
N LEU A 211 -9.27 -13.86 -5.00
CA LEU A 211 -9.49 -13.60 -3.57
C LEU A 211 -10.55 -12.51 -3.27
N PRO A 212 -10.68 -11.41 -4.04
CA PRO A 212 -11.78 -10.46 -3.87
C PRO A 212 -13.15 -11.02 -4.28
N GLU A 213 -13.21 -11.91 -5.28
CA GLU A 213 -14.47 -12.50 -5.78
C GLU A 213 -15.12 -13.42 -4.75
N VAL A 214 -14.32 -14.05 -3.88
CA VAL A 214 -14.80 -14.90 -2.78
C VAL A 214 -15.81 -14.15 -1.89
N ALA A 215 -15.57 -12.86 -1.62
CA ALA A 215 -16.48 -12.06 -0.79
C ALA A 215 -17.76 -11.66 -1.53
N GLY A 216 -17.65 -11.31 -2.82
CA GLY A 216 -18.81 -10.97 -3.66
C GLY A 216 -19.75 -12.15 -3.87
N TYR A 217 -19.23 -13.38 -3.87
CA TYR A 217 -20.02 -14.60 -4.00
C TYR A 217 -20.93 -14.89 -2.80
N VAL A 218 -20.45 -14.66 -1.58
CA VAL A 218 -21.21 -14.96 -0.36
C VAL A 218 -22.33 -13.94 -0.11
N VAL A 219 -22.15 -12.70 -0.57
CA VAL A 219 -23.10 -11.59 -0.37
C VAL A 219 -24.07 -11.43 -1.55
N GLY A 220 -23.70 -11.95 -2.73
CA GLY A 220 -24.50 -11.85 -3.97
C GLY A 220 -25.54 -12.96 -4.12
N ASP A 221 -26.77 -12.65 -3.75
CA ASP A 221 -28.04 -13.27 -4.19
C ASP A 221 -28.03 -14.80 -4.38
N SER A 222 -28.15 -15.52 -3.27
CA SER A 222 -28.42 -16.97 -3.21
C SER A 222 -29.66 -17.40 -4.01
N LYS A 223 -30.48 -16.45 -4.50
CA LYS A 223 -31.68 -16.72 -5.30
C LYS A 223 -31.40 -17.22 -6.73
N THR A 224 -30.18 -17.08 -7.24
CA THR A 224 -29.85 -17.49 -8.62
C THR A 224 -29.24 -18.88 -8.76
N ARG A 225 -28.95 -19.60 -7.66
CA ARG A 225 -28.21 -20.87 -7.71
C ARG A 225 -28.90 -21.94 -6.86
N GLN A 226 -29.83 -22.66 -7.47
CA GLN A 226 -30.63 -23.70 -6.80
C GLN A 226 -29.90 -25.03 -6.56
N ASP A 227 -28.67 -25.25 -7.08
CA ASP A 227 -28.12 -26.60 -7.16
C ASP A 227 -26.75 -26.85 -6.48
N VAL A 228 -26.02 -25.83 -6.00
CA VAL A 228 -24.68 -26.03 -5.37
C VAL A 228 -24.49 -25.10 -4.17
N GLY A 229 -24.19 -25.67 -3.00
CA GLY A 229 -23.94 -24.93 -1.75
C GLY A 229 -22.67 -24.07 -1.78
N ILE A 230 -22.61 -23.05 -0.92
CA ILE A 230 -21.51 -22.07 -0.82
C ILE A 230 -20.17 -22.75 -0.57
N ALA A 231 -20.13 -23.74 0.33
CA ALA A 231 -18.92 -24.50 0.65
C ALA A 231 -18.37 -25.32 -0.53
N GLU A 232 -19.26 -25.97 -1.30
CA GLU A 232 -18.85 -26.82 -2.42
C GLU A 232 -18.29 -25.98 -3.57
N HIS A 233 -18.94 -24.85 -3.86
CA HIS A 233 -18.44 -23.92 -4.87
C HIS A 233 -17.09 -23.29 -4.46
N ALA A 234 -16.96 -22.83 -3.21
CA ALA A 234 -15.70 -22.26 -2.71
C ALA A 234 -14.56 -23.28 -2.75
N THR A 235 -14.83 -24.54 -2.40
CA THR A 235 -13.88 -25.65 -2.52
C THR A 235 -13.45 -25.86 -3.97
N SER A 236 -14.40 -25.88 -4.92
CA SER A 236 -14.09 -26.06 -6.35
C SER A 236 -13.20 -24.94 -6.92
N MET A 237 -13.43 -23.69 -6.48
CA MET A 237 -12.59 -22.56 -6.86
C MET A 237 -11.17 -22.70 -6.31
N LEU A 238 -11.06 -23.05 -5.03
CA LEU A 238 -9.76 -23.27 -4.38
C LEU A 238 -8.99 -24.39 -5.07
N GLU A 239 -9.63 -25.53 -5.32
CA GLU A 239 -9.01 -26.69 -5.97
C GLU A 239 -8.53 -26.36 -7.37
N ARG A 240 -9.33 -25.64 -8.17
CA ARG A 240 -8.95 -25.20 -9.52
C ARG A 240 -7.68 -24.34 -9.49
N GLU A 241 -7.60 -23.39 -8.57
CA GLU A 241 -6.42 -22.51 -8.49
C GLU A 241 -5.21 -23.21 -7.89
N VAL A 242 -5.39 -24.10 -6.91
CA VAL A 242 -4.32 -24.96 -6.39
C VAL A 242 -3.78 -25.86 -7.49
N LEU A 243 -4.64 -26.45 -8.33
CA LEU A 243 -4.23 -27.26 -9.47
C LEU A 243 -3.42 -26.43 -10.48
N ASN A 244 -3.92 -25.24 -10.84
CA ASN A 244 -3.22 -24.32 -11.75
C ASN A 244 -1.82 -23.95 -11.22
N MET A 245 -1.71 -23.60 -9.94
CA MET A 245 -0.42 -23.30 -9.30
C MET A 245 0.50 -24.52 -9.28
N THR A 246 -0.04 -25.72 -9.04
CA THR A 246 0.71 -26.98 -9.01
C THR A 246 1.29 -27.31 -10.38
N VAL A 247 0.46 -27.23 -11.44
CA VAL A 247 0.86 -27.49 -12.83
C VAL A 247 1.97 -26.54 -13.29
N GLU A 248 1.92 -25.28 -12.86
CA GLU A 248 2.93 -24.26 -13.20
C GLU A 248 4.18 -24.33 -12.29
N GLY A 249 4.23 -25.28 -11.35
CA GLY A 249 5.37 -25.55 -10.48
C GLY A 249 5.61 -24.48 -9.41
N VAL A 250 4.55 -23.83 -8.92
CA VAL A 250 4.62 -22.91 -7.78
C VAL A 250 5.03 -23.68 -6.51
N PRO A 251 5.90 -23.14 -5.63
CA PRO A 251 6.31 -23.82 -4.41
C PRO A 251 5.13 -24.15 -3.48
N THR A 252 5.17 -25.32 -2.83
CA THR A 252 4.13 -25.77 -1.90
C THR A 252 3.85 -24.76 -0.78
N SER A 253 4.89 -24.08 -0.27
CA SER A 253 4.72 -23.03 0.76
C SER A 253 3.86 -21.86 0.28
N THR A 254 3.98 -21.44 -0.97
CA THR A 254 3.14 -20.39 -1.56
C THR A 254 1.71 -20.87 -1.76
N ILE A 255 1.53 -22.13 -2.15
CA ILE A 255 0.21 -22.76 -2.28
C ILE A 255 -0.50 -22.83 -0.92
N GLU A 256 0.19 -23.24 0.14
CA GLU A 256 -0.36 -23.29 1.50
C GLU A 256 -0.69 -21.89 2.05
N ALA A 257 0.16 -20.90 1.78
CA ALA A 257 -0.13 -19.50 2.12
C ALA A 257 -1.37 -18.97 1.39
N TYR A 258 -1.55 -19.34 0.11
CA TYR A 258 -2.75 -19.02 -0.66
C TYR A 258 -3.99 -19.68 -0.08
N LYS A 259 -3.97 -20.99 0.21
CA LYS A 259 -5.08 -21.72 0.85
C LYS A 259 -5.49 -21.06 2.18
N THR A 260 -4.51 -20.73 3.01
CA THR A 260 -4.77 -20.05 4.30
C THR A 260 -5.44 -18.69 4.10
N THR A 261 -4.95 -17.90 3.14
CA THR A 261 -5.51 -16.57 2.82
C THR A 261 -6.91 -16.68 2.23
N PHE A 262 -7.14 -17.65 1.35
CA PHE A 262 -8.43 -17.96 0.76
C PHE A 262 -9.45 -18.33 1.85
N GLN A 263 -9.11 -19.29 2.72
CA GLN A 263 -9.98 -19.71 3.83
C GLN A 263 -10.31 -18.54 4.77
N LYS A 264 -9.32 -17.72 5.12
CA LYS A 264 -9.54 -16.54 5.97
C LYS A 264 -10.53 -15.56 5.34
N ARG A 265 -10.43 -15.32 4.03
CA ARG A 265 -11.36 -14.44 3.31
C ARG A 265 -12.75 -15.03 3.18
N LEU A 266 -12.84 -16.33 2.90
CA LEU A 266 -14.11 -17.06 2.89
C LEU A 266 -14.80 -16.95 4.25
N ASP A 267 -14.11 -17.32 5.33
CA ASP A 267 -14.66 -17.25 6.68
C ASP A 267 -15.12 -15.84 7.04
N ASN A 268 -14.35 -14.81 6.69
CA ASN A 268 -14.73 -13.42 6.93
C ASN A 268 -15.98 -13.00 6.14
N ALA A 269 -16.10 -13.44 4.88
CA ALA A 269 -17.26 -13.16 4.06
C ALA A 269 -18.52 -13.86 4.60
N LEU A 270 -18.39 -15.13 5.01
CA LEU A 270 -19.44 -15.92 5.67
C LEU A 270 -19.92 -15.24 6.96
N ILE A 271 -18.98 -14.88 7.85
CA ILE A 271 -19.28 -14.14 9.09
C ILE A 271 -19.99 -12.82 8.79
N THR A 272 -19.47 -12.05 7.82
CA THR A 272 -20.05 -10.74 7.49
C THR A 272 -21.48 -10.88 6.98
N SER A 273 -21.75 -11.86 6.13
CA SER A 273 -23.10 -12.12 5.61
C SER A 273 -24.10 -12.45 6.71
N VAL A 274 -23.75 -13.38 7.62
CA VAL A 274 -24.61 -13.75 8.75
C VAL A 274 -24.79 -12.57 9.73
N THR A 275 -23.72 -11.83 10.02
CA THR A 275 -23.80 -10.65 10.91
C THR A 275 -24.68 -9.55 10.33
N GLN A 276 -24.53 -9.23 9.04
CA GLN A 276 -25.36 -8.22 8.38
C GLN A 276 -26.84 -8.62 8.38
N TRP A 277 -27.14 -9.89 8.07
CA TRP A 277 -28.51 -10.40 8.19
C TRP A 277 -29.02 -10.28 9.63
N SER A 278 -28.21 -10.65 10.63
CA SER A 278 -28.63 -10.65 12.04
C SER A 278 -28.99 -9.26 12.59
N GLN A 279 -28.42 -8.21 12.02
CA GLN A 279 -28.69 -6.81 12.35
C GLN A 279 -29.78 -6.18 11.46
N GLY A 280 -30.20 -6.90 10.42
CA GLY A 280 -31.21 -6.43 9.47
C GLY A 280 -32.64 -6.58 9.98
N SER A 281 -33.55 -5.80 9.40
CA SER A 281 -34.99 -5.87 9.69
C SER A 281 -35.60 -7.24 9.38
N GLU A 282 -35.07 -7.97 8.39
CA GLU A 282 -35.51 -9.31 8.03
C GLU A 282 -35.30 -10.35 9.14
N ALA A 283 -34.28 -10.16 9.98
CA ALA A 283 -34.02 -11.06 11.09
C ALA A 283 -34.93 -10.79 12.29
N GLY A 284 -35.49 -9.57 12.41
CA GLY A 284 -36.25 -9.12 13.59
C GLY A 284 -35.37 -8.62 14.74
N GLY A 285 -34.10 -8.31 14.44
CA GLY A 285 -33.08 -7.91 15.40
C GLY A 285 -32.21 -9.09 15.90
N PRO A 286 -31.14 -8.81 16.67
CA PRO A 286 -30.11 -9.79 16.99
C PRO A 286 -30.61 -10.97 17.84
N LEU A 287 -31.58 -10.75 18.73
CA LEU A 287 -32.17 -11.82 19.53
C LEU A 287 -32.97 -12.83 18.68
N GLU A 288 -33.80 -12.32 17.77
CA GLU A 288 -34.59 -13.16 16.88
C GLU A 288 -33.69 -13.85 15.85
N ALA A 289 -32.64 -13.17 15.37
CA ALA A 289 -31.58 -13.75 14.55
C ALA A 289 -30.89 -14.94 15.25
N PHE A 290 -30.50 -14.77 16.52
CA PHE A 290 -29.88 -15.83 17.33
C PHE A 290 -30.83 -17.03 17.50
N SER A 291 -32.11 -16.77 17.75
CA SER A 291 -33.13 -17.82 17.87
C SER A 291 -33.31 -18.58 16.55
N LYS A 292 -33.41 -17.85 15.43
CA LYS A 292 -33.59 -18.42 14.08
C LYS A 292 -32.39 -19.29 13.68
N LEU A 293 -31.16 -18.81 13.90
CA LEU A 293 -29.93 -19.59 13.67
C LEU A 293 -29.87 -20.84 14.55
N SER A 294 -30.21 -20.72 15.83
CA SER A 294 -30.14 -21.85 16.77
C SER A 294 -31.19 -22.93 16.48
N LYS A 295 -32.33 -22.54 15.90
CA LYS A 295 -33.42 -23.45 15.51
C LYS A 295 -33.30 -23.96 14.07
N GLY A 296 -32.32 -23.50 13.29
CA GLY A 296 -32.20 -23.85 11.87
C GLY A 296 -33.34 -23.30 11.00
N THR A 297 -33.91 -22.16 11.40
CA THR A 297 -35.06 -21.52 10.72
C THR A 297 -34.67 -20.20 10.03
N ALA A 298 -33.37 -19.92 9.92
CA ALA A 298 -32.88 -18.79 9.15
C ALA A 298 -33.08 -19.03 7.64
N PRO A 299 -33.03 -17.98 6.80
CA PRO A 299 -33.05 -18.15 5.34
C PRO A 299 -31.97 -19.12 4.88
N GLU A 300 -32.28 -19.92 3.86
CA GLU A 300 -31.42 -21.01 3.36
C GLU A 300 -29.98 -20.56 3.09
N GLY A 301 -29.77 -19.43 2.41
CA GLY A 301 -28.42 -18.90 2.16
C GLY A 301 -27.66 -18.45 3.41
N VAL A 302 -28.37 -18.03 4.46
CA VAL A 302 -27.76 -17.66 5.76
C VAL A 302 -27.40 -18.92 6.55
N MET A 303 -28.26 -19.95 6.51
CA MET A 303 -27.97 -21.24 7.12
C MET A 303 -26.78 -21.92 6.45
N ASP A 304 -26.74 -21.96 5.12
CA ASP A 304 -25.61 -22.51 4.36
C ASP A 304 -24.31 -21.74 4.68
N ALA A 305 -24.37 -20.41 4.78
CA ALA A 305 -23.22 -19.61 5.17
C ALA A 305 -22.75 -19.88 6.62
N PHE A 306 -23.69 -20.08 7.54
CA PHE A 306 -23.40 -20.41 8.94
C PHE A 306 -22.82 -21.83 9.08
N GLU A 307 -23.40 -22.81 8.40
CA GLU A 307 -22.99 -24.21 8.44
C GLU A 307 -21.64 -24.43 7.74
N SER A 308 -21.31 -23.61 6.74
CA SER A 308 -20.01 -23.59 6.08
C SER A 308 -18.85 -23.14 6.98
N LEU A 309 -19.14 -22.49 8.12
CA LEU A 309 -18.11 -22.08 9.08
C LEU A 309 -17.65 -23.24 9.97
N PRO A 310 -16.38 -23.27 10.41
CA PRO A 310 -15.94 -24.18 11.46
C PRO A 310 -16.75 -24.00 12.75
N ALA A 311 -17.01 -25.08 13.48
CA ALA A 311 -17.80 -25.06 14.72
C ALA A 311 -17.30 -24.03 15.76
N SER A 312 -15.98 -23.79 15.83
CA SER A 312 -15.42 -22.74 16.70
C SER A 312 -15.89 -21.34 16.29
N LYS A 313 -15.88 -21.04 14.98
CA LYS A 313 -16.33 -19.75 14.44
C LYS A 313 -17.84 -19.58 14.51
N GLN A 314 -18.60 -20.67 14.35
CA GLN A 314 -20.04 -20.67 14.56
C GLN A 314 -20.41 -20.24 15.99
N ASN A 315 -19.70 -20.76 17.00
CA ASN A 315 -19.91 -20.39 18.40
C ASN A 315 -19.51 -18.94 18.69
N THR A 316 -18.38 -18.47 18.14
CA THR A 316 -17.98 -17.06 18.24
C THR A 316 -19.03 -16.14 17.64
N LEU A 317 -19.51 -16.44 16.44
CA LEU A 317 -20.54 -15.67 15.76
C LEU A 317 -21.86 -15.63 16.55
N LYS A 318 -22.30 -16.76 17.11
CA LYS A 318 -23.46 -16.80 18.02
C LYS A 318 -23.26 -15.89 19.25
N THR A 319 -22.06 -15.90 19.81
CA THR A 319 -21.71 -15.05 20.97
C THR A 319 -21.71 -13.56 20.58
N ASP A 320 -21.20 -13.22 19.40
CA ASP A 320 -21.16 -11.85 18.89
C ASP A 320 -22.58 -11.32 18.63
N ILE A 321 -23.46 -12.13 18.04
CA ILE A 321 -24.87 -11.78 17.83
C ILE A 321 -25.59 -11.56 19.17
N TRP A 322 -25.33 -12.42 20.17
CA TRP A 322 -25.89 -12.23 21.51
C TRP A 322 -25.38 -10.96 22.17
N ALA A 323 -24.08 -10.67 22.07
CA ALA A 323 -23.49 -9.45 22.61
C ALA A 323 -24.06 -8.19 21.94
N ALA A 324 -24.39 -8.25 20.64
CA ALA A 324 -25.08 -7.15 19.95
C ALA A 324 -26.48 -6.90 20.55
N HIS A 325 -27.24 -7.95 20.84
CA HIS A 325 -28.52 -7.83 21.55
C HIS A 325 -28.37 -7.15 22.92
N THR A 326 -27.40 -7.58 23.72
CA THR A 326 -27.16 -6.99 25.06
C THR A 326 -26.84 -5.50 24.99
N ARG A 327 -26.12 -5.05 23.96
CA ARG A 327 -25.85 -3.62 23.73
C ARG A 327 -27.10 -2.84 23.33
N GLU A 328 -27.95 -3.42 22.48
CA GLU A 328 -29.22 -2.78 22.12
C GLU A 328 -30.12 -2.61 23.36
N GLN A 329 -30.18 -3.62 24.23
CA GLN A 329 -30.89 -3.53 25.50
C GLN A 329 -30.34 -2.42 26.40
N SER A 330 -29.02 -2.34 26.59
CA SER A 330 -28.44 -1.30 27.44
C SER A 330 -28.71 0.11 26.90
N ILE A 331 -28.68 0.30 25.58
CA ILE A 331 -29.00 1.59 24.96
C ILE A 331 -30.46 1.97 25.19
N GLU A 332 -31.38 1.01 25.10
CA GLU A 332 -32.81 1.28 25.35
C GLU A 332 -33.08 1.56 26.84
N GLU A 333 -32.41 0.84 27.75
CA GLU A 333 -32.46 1.13 29.19
C GLU A 333 -31.92 2.54 29.51
N ASP A 334 -30.77 2.91 28.94
CA ASP A 334 -30.20 4.26 29.09
C ASP A 334 -31.14 5.33 28.53
N ARG A 335 -31.77 5.07 27.37
CA ARG A 335 -32.74 5.97 26.76
C ARG A 335 -33.97 6.14 27.64
N GLN A 336 -34.50 5.04 28.18
CA GLN A 336 -35.65 5.09 29.09
C GLN A 336 -35.29 5.88 30.34
N LYS A 337 -34.11 5.65 30.91
CA LYS A 337 -33.62 6.41 32.07
C LYS A 337 -33.53 7.91 31.78
N VAL A 338 -33.04 8.31 30.61
CA VAL A 338 -33.01 9.74 30.22
C VAL A 338 -34.42 10.32 30.10
N ILE A 339 -35.38 9.55 29.59
CA ILE A 339 -36.79 9.97 29.51
C ILE A 339 -37.37 10.13 30.93
N ASP A 340 -37.10 9.17 31.81
CA ASP A 340 -37.55 9.18 33.20
C ASP A 340 -36.91 10.36 33.98
N ASP A 341 -35.59 10.55 33.88
CA ASP A 341 -34.87 11.68 34.50
C ASP A 341 -35.41 13.05 33.99
N ALA A 342 -35.72 13.16 32.70
CA ALA A 342 -36.30 14.37 32.12
C ALA A 342 -37.75 14.59 32.59
N HIS A 343 -38.54 13.52 32.72
CA HIS A 343 -39.89 13.58 33.27
C HIS A 343 -39.85 14.06 34.73
N ASP A 344 -39.01 13.45 35.56
CA ASP A 344 -38.83 13.81 36.97
C ASP A 344 -38.40 15.28 37.14
N ALA A 345 -37.44 15.75 36.33
CA ALA A 345 -36.99 17.13 36.35
C ALA A 345 -38.11 18.13 35.99
N VAL A 346 -38.95 17.81 35.00
CA VAL A 346 -40.10 18.64 34.61
C VAL A 346 -41.14 18.66 35.73
N VAL A 347 -41.43 17.51 36.34
CA VAL A 347 -42.36 17.41 37.47
C VAL A 347 -41.86 18.20 38.68
N GLU A 348 -40.58 18.10 39.01
CA GLU A 348 -39.96 18.83 40.12
C GLU A 348 -39.99 20.35 39.90
N MET A 349 -39.61 20.80 38.69
CA MET A 349 -39.65 22.21 38.32
C MET A 349 -41.07 22.78 38.45
N HIS A 350 -42.07 22.10 37.88
CA HIS A 350 -43.46 22.58 37.95
C HIS A 350 -44.01 22.53 39.38
N THR A 351 -43.67 21.51 40.16
CA THR A 351 -44.06 21.44 41.58
C THR A 351 -43.47 22.61 42.38
N THR A 352 -42.20 22.93 42.17
CA THR A 352 -41.52 24.07 42.81
C THR A 352 -42.16 25.40 42.43
N ASN A 353 -42.47 25.57 41.13
CA ASN A 353 -43.13 26.77 40.63
C ASN A 353 -44.56 26.90 41.19
N PHE A 354 -45.27 25.79 41.39
CA PHE A 354 -46.58 25.77 42.01
C PHE A 354 -46.54 26.32 43.43
N TYR A 355 -45.63 25.82 44.27
CA TYR A 355 -45.48 26.30 45.66
C TYR A 355 -45.00 27.76 45.72
N SER A 356 -44.15 28.20 44.78
CA SER A 356 -43.77 29.60 44.66
C SER A 356 -44.97 30.49 44.32
N ALA A 357 -45.83 30.08 43.38
CA ALA A 357 -47.06 30.78 43.04
C ALA A 357 -48.09 30.76 44.18
N LEU A 358 -48.15 29.68 44.96
CA LEU A 358 -48.97 29.57 46.17
C LEU A 358 -48.56 30.61 47.22
N LEU A 359 -47.26 30.80 47.42
CA LEU A 359 -46.71 31.77 48.37
C LEU A 359 -46.98 33.23 47.97
N THR A 360 -46.96 33.52 46.66
CA THR A 360 -47.26 34.86 46.13
C THR A 360 -48.76 35.12 45.95
N GLY A 361 -49.60 34.08 46.00
CA GLY A 361 -51.06 34.16 45.80
C GLY A 361 -51.47 34.26 44.33
N ASP A 362 -50.61 33.85 43.39
CA ASP A 362 -50.90 33.87 41.96
C ASP A 362 -51.68 32.61 41.53
N HIS A 363 -53.01 32.68 41.70
CA HIS A 363 -53.92 31.61 41.32
C HIS A 363 -53.97 31.30 39.82
N GLY A 364 -53.62 32.27 38.95
CA GLY A 364 -53.58 32.05 37.50
C GLY A 364 -52.42 31.13 37.12
N THR A 365 -51.24 31.42 37.65
CA THR A 365 -50.03 30.61 37.44
C THR A 365 -50.17 29.22 38.08
N MET A 366 -50.72 29.12 39.30
CA MET A 366 -50.99 27.81 39.94
C MET A 366 -51.88 26.91 39.09
N ARG A 367 -52.95 27.47 38.50
CA ARG A 367 -53.88 26.70 37.65
C ARG A 367 -53.21 26.23 36.36
N THR A 368 -52.43 27.11 35.72
CA THR A 368 -51.67 26.78 34.50
C THR A 368 -50.67 25.65 34.75
N ILE A 369 -50.01 25.67 35.91
CA ILE A 369 -49.06 24.62 36.32
C ILE A 369 -49.79 23.30 36.58
N ILE A 370 -50.94 23.32 37.26
CA ILE A 370 -51.75 22.12 37.47
C ILE A 370 -52.25 21.55 36.14
N ASP A 371 -52.72 22.38 35.20
CA ASP A 371 -53.17 21.92 33.89
C ASP A 371 -52.00 21.26 33.12
N THR A 372 -50.79 21.80 33.25
CA THR A 372 -49.57 21.23 32.66
C THR A 372 -49.19 19.90 33.32
N LEU A 373 -49.16 19.84 34.66
CA LEU A 373 -48.89 18.62 35.40
C LEU A 373 -49.97 17.55 35.20
N THR A 374 -51.24 17.93 34.96
CA THR A 374 -52.32 16.95 34.70
C THR A 374 -52.05 16.14 33.43
N VAL A 375 -51.30 16.71 32.47
CA VAL A 375 -50.90 16.02 31.24
C VAL A 375 -49.60 15.23 31.45
N VAL A 376 -48.65 15.77 32.22
CA VAL A 376 -47.30 15.19 32.38
C VAL A 376 -47.23 14.16 33.51
N ASP A 377 -47.77 14.47 34.67
CA ASP A 377 -47.86 13.61 35.86
C ASP A 377 -49.19 13.86 36.63
N PRO A 378 -50.26 13.14 36.25
CA PRO A 378 -51.60 13.32 36.82
C PRO A 378 -51.65 13.12 38.34
N ASP A 379 -50.79 12.27 38.89
CA ASP A 379 -50.78 11.96 40.32
C ASP A 379 -50.27 13.14 41.14
N THR A 380 -49.18 13.77 40.69
CA THR A 380 -48.68 15.00 41.33
C THR A 380 -49.67 16.14 41.18
N ALA A 381 -50.29 16.32 40.00
CA ALA A 381 -51.36 17.30 39.82
C ALA A 381 -52.53 17.07 40.80
N GLY A 382 -52.96 15.82 40.96
CA GLY A 382 -54.01 15.41 41.89
C GLY A 382 -53.71 15.77 43.35
N ARG A 383 -52.43 15.74 43.76
CA ARG A 383 -51.98 16.18 45.10
C ARG A 383 -51.99 17.70 45.27
N LEU A 384 -51.75 18.45 44.19
CA LEU A 384 -51.68 19.92 44.23
C LEU A 384 -53.06 20.59 44.09
N ILE A 385 -54.01 19.99 43.37
CA ILE A 385 -55.38 20.52 43.18
C ILE A 385 -56.09 20.91 44.49
N PRO A 386 -56.07 20.10 45.57
CA PRO A 386 -56.70 20.48 46.83
C PRO A 386 -56.16 21.78 47.44
N LEU A 387 -54.88 22.10 47.18
CA LEU A 387 -54.22 23.31 47.68
C LEU A 387 -54.71 24.59 46.99
N LEU A 388 -55.32 24.50 45.79
CA LEU A 388 -55.98 25.64 45.14
C LEU A 388 -57.24 26.12 45.91
N SER A 389 -57.95 25.18 46.54
CA SER A 389 -59.25 25.42 47.17
C SER A 389 -59.17 25.74 48.67
N LYS A 390 -58.07 25.35 49.31
CA LYS A 390 -57.79 25.62 50.72
C LYS A 390 -56.89 26.84 50.83
N SER A 391 -57.45 28.03 50.99
CA SER A 391 -56.71 29.19 51.48
C SER A 391 -56.38 29.10 52.98
N GLY A 392 -56.34 27.90 53.56
CA GLY A 392 -56.27 27.66 55.00
C GLY A 392 -55.36 26.48 55.33
N ASP A 393 -54.38 26.78 56.17
CA ASP A 393 -53.37 25.95 56.84
C ASP A 393 -53.69 24.44 56.88
N ALA A 394 -53.35 23.72 55.81
CA ALA A 394 -53.24 22.28 55.82
C ALA A 394 -51.78 21.92 56.09
N GLY A 395 -51.46 21.55 57.32
CA GLY A 395 -50.12 21.21 57.78
C GLY A 395 -49.99 21.43 59.29
N THR A 396 -48.96 20.87 59.91
CA THR A 396 -48.58 21.23 61.28
C THR A 396 -47.18 21.80 61.20
N ASP A 397 -46.99 23.01 61.71
CA ASP A 397 -45.66 23.63 61.72
C ASP A 397 -44.71 22.84 62.62
N ASP A 398 -43.67 22.25 62.03
CA ASP A 398 -42.57 21.67 62.79
C ASP A 398 -41.74 22.81 63.39
N ALA A 399 -41.82 22.95 64.71
CA ALA A 399 -41.14 24.01 65.44
C ALA A 399 -39.61 24.00 65.26
N GLY A 400 -39.01 22.84 64.98
CA GLY A 400 -37.58 22.69 64.69
C GLY A 400 -37.23 23.28 63.33
N ILE A 401 -37.98 22.93 62.29
CA ILE A 401 -37.78 23.42 60.91
C ILE A 401 -38.06 24.92 60.82
N VAL A 402 -39.16 25.39 61.41
CA VAL A 402 -39.51 26.82 61.45
C VAL A 402 -38.42 27.62 62.15
N ARG A 403 -37.88 27.10 63.25
CA ARG A 403 -36.80 27.76 64.00
C ARG A 403 -35.49 27.79 63.22
N ASP A 404 -35.10 26.68 62.59
CA ASP A 404 -33.87 26.61 61.80
C ASP A 404 -33.90 27.58 60.61
N ILE A 405 -34.98 27.55 59.83
CA ILE A 405 -35.19 28.48 58.71
C ILE A 405 -35.24 29.92 59.21
N SER A 406 -35.96 30.19 60.31
CA SER A 406 -36.03 31.55 60.89
C SER A 406 -34.66 32.06 61.35
N LEU A 407 -33.84 31.18 61.96
CA LEU A 407 -32.48 31.52 62.37
C LEU A 407 -31.61 31.84 61.16
N ARG A 408 -31.64 31.01 60.11
CA ARG A 408 -30.89 31.25 58.86
C ARG A 408 -31.32 32.54 58.14
N ILE A 409 -32.60 32.90 58.21
CA ILE A 409 -33.11 34.19 57.72
C ILE A 409 -32.59 35.36 58.60
N ALA A 410 -32.63 35.20 59.93
CA ALA A 410 -32.26 36.23 60.90
C ALA A 410 -30.75 36.49 60.98
N GLU A 411 -29.93 35.46 60.74
CA GLU A 411 -28.47 35.55 60.64
C GLU A 411 -28.00 36.39 59.43
N GLY A 412 -28.92 36.84 58.59
CA GLY A 412 -28.67 37.90 57.61
C GLY A 412 -27.60 37.48 56.60
N GLN A 413 -27.70 36.28 56.04
CA GLN A 413 -26.72 35.80 55.08
C GLN A 413 -26.74 36.68 53.82
N THR A 414 -25.56 37.22 53.49
CA THR A 414 -25.32 38.16 52.40
C THR A 414 -25.17 37.48 51.03
N ASP A 415 -25.05 36.15 51.02
CA ASP A 415 -24.84 35.36 49.81
C ASP A 415 -26.17 35.07 49.07
N PRO A 416 -26.32 35.46 47.79
CA PRO A 416 -27.48 35.14 46.96
C PRO A 416 -27.78 33.64 46.87
N THR A 417 -26.77 32.78 46.77
CA THR A 417 -26.96 31.31 46.65
C THR A 417 -27.63 30.73 47.89
N GLN A 418 -27.15 31.09 49.08
CA GLN A 418 -27.71 30.62 50.35
C GLN A 418 -29.17 31.03 50.56
N ARG A 419 -29.57 32.20 50.02
CA ARG A 419 -30.97 32.64 50.05
C ARG A 419 -31.86 31.83 49.11
N THR A 420 -31.33 31.49 47.94
CA THR A 420 -31.99 30.58 47.01
C THR A 420 -32.20 29.22 47.68
N TYR A 421 -31.20 28.68 48.38
CA TYR A 421 -31.34 27.46 49.17
C TYR A 421 -32.36 27.59 50.31
N ILE A 422 -32.39 28.71 51.05
CA ILE A 422 -33.42 28.94 52.09
C ILE A 422 -34.83 29.01 51.48
N LYS A 423 -34.99 29.61 50.29
CA LYS A 423 -36.26 29.60 49.55
C LYS A 423 -36.67 28.17 49.17
N TYR A 424 -35.74 27.36 48.67
CA TYR A 424 -35.98 25.95 48.38
C TYR A 424 -36.31 25.15 49.64
N ASP A 425 -35.64 25.38 50.76
CA ASP A 425 -35.92 24.71 52.04
C ASP A 425 -37.34 25.04 52.56
N ILE A 426 -37.78 26.30 52.42
CA ILE A 426 -39.16 26.70 52.74
C ILE A 426 -40.16 25.97 51.84
N ILE A 427 -39.89 25.92 50.53
CA ILE A 427 -40.75 25.23 49.56
C ILE A 427 -40.78 23.71 49.80
N SER A 428 -39.64 23.10 50.12
CA SER A 428 -39.55 21.68 50.46
C SER A 428 -40.31 21.36 51.74
N ALA A 429 -40.15 22.17 52.80
CA ALA A 429 -40.88 21.97 54.05
C ALA A 429 -42.41 22.12 53.86
N MET A 430 -42.86 23.00 52.95
CA MET A 430 -44.26 23.09 52.55
C MET A 430 -44.73 21.87 51.74
N LYS A 431 -43.87 21.34 50.85
CA LYS A 431 -44.13 20.12 50.07
C LYS A 431 -44.28 18.89 50.98
N ASP A 432 -43.44 18.80 52.00
CA ASP A 432 -43.43 17.70 52.97
C ASP A 432 -44.53 17.83 54.04
N GLY A 433 -45.29 18.93 54.03
CA GLY A 433 -46.37 19.20 54.98
C GLY A 433 -45.90 19.53 56.40
N THR A 434 -44.60 19.77 56.58
CA THR A 434 -43.96 20.15 57.85
C THR A 434 -43.98 21.66 58.09
N LEU A 435 -44.46 22.43 57.10
CA LEU A 435 -44.68 23.86 57.17
C LEU A 435 -46.04 24.22 56.61
N THR A 436 -46.84 24.96 57.38
CA THR A 436 -48.13 25.50 56.92
C THR A 436 -47.92 26.61 55.90
N THR A 437 -48.94 26.85 55.06
CA THR A 437 -48.91 27.93 54.06
C THR A 437 -48.78 29.31 54.72
N GLY A 438 -49.44 29.53 55.86
CA GLY A 438 -49.32 30.78 56.63
C GLY A 438 -47.88 31.04 57.10
N THR A 439 -47.24 30.04 57.71
CA THR A 439 -45.88 30.16 58.23
C THR A 439 -44.84 30.23 57.12
N GLY A 440 -44.99 29.47 56.03
CA GLY A 440 -44.16 29.59 54.83
C GLY A 440 -44.22 30.98 54.21
N LYS A 441 -45.42 31.57 54.12
CA LYS A 441 -45.60 32.95 53.63
C LYS A 441 -44.92 33.96 54.55
N HIS A 442 -45.02 33.81 55.86
CA HIS A 442 -44.34 34.67 56.83
C HIS A 442 -42.81 34.57 56.70
N LEU A 443 -42.26 33.37 56.55
CA LEU A 443 -40.81 33.18 56.38
C LEU A 443 -40.31 33.77 55.06
N MET A 444 -41.04 33.59 53.96
CA MET A 444 -40.71 34.23 52.68
C MET A 444 -40.80 35.76 52.73
N GLN A 445 -41.79 36.31 53.43
CA GLN A 445 -41.89 37.75 53.66
C GLN A 445 -40.68 38.27 54.46
N ASN A 446 -40.27 37.56 55.51
CA ASN A 446 -39.06 37.90 56.29
C ASN A 446 -37.78 37.82 55.43
N LEU A 447 -37.64 36.77 54.62
CA LEU A 447 -36.52 36.59 53.69
C LEU A 447 -36.48 37.74 52.66
N SER A 448 -37.64 38.16 52.14
CA SER A 448 -37.75 39.29 51.22
C SER A 448 -37.48 40.64 51.88
N ALA A 449 -37.86 40.83 53.15
CA ALA A 449 -37.59 42.05 53.91
C ALA A 449 -36.09 42.23 54.22
N SER A 450 -35.37 41.13 54.47
CA SER A 450 -33.90 41.09 54.57
C SER A 450 -33.19 41.62 53.30
N ARG A 451 -33.81 41.45 52.13
CA ARG A 451 -33.29 41.91 50.82
C ARG A 451 -33.15 43.42 50.72
N SER A 452 -34.08 44.19 51.31
CA SER A 452 -34.11 45.66 51.26
C SER A 452 -32.90 46.31 51.96
N HIS A 453 -32.40 45.68 53.01
CA HIS A 453 -31.27 46.19 53.80
C HIS A 453 -29.91 45.94 53.13
N VAL A 454 -29.74 44.77 52.49
CA VAL A 454 -28.50 44.39 51.79
C VAL A 454 -28.39 45.05 50.41
N PHE A 455 -29.51 45.23 49.69
CA PHE A 455 -29.52 45.93 48.40
C PHE A 455 -29.06 47.39 48.54
N LYS A 456 -29.44 48.09 49.62
CA LYS A 456 -28.95 49.45 49.94
C LYS A 456 -27.43 49.49 50.23
N ALA A 457 -26.87 48.46 50.84
CA ALA A 457 -25.43 48.36 51.13
C ALA A 457 -24.60 48.05 49.86
N ALA A 458 -25.07 47.11 49.03
CA ALA A 458 -24.42 46.75 47.77
C ALA A 458 -24.44 47.91 46.75
N GLN A 459 -25.53 48.69 46.69
CA GLN A 459 -25.62 49.86 45.81
C GLN A 459 -24.65 50.99 46.19
N ALA A 460 -24.26 51.08 47.47
CA ALA A 460 -23.24 52.01 47.96
C ALA A 460 -21.81 51.54 47.63
N GLU A 461 -21.56 50.24 47.67
CA GLU A 461 -20.26 49.64 47.34
C GLU A 461 -19.99 49.62 45.82
N LEU A 462 -21.02 49.37 45.00
CA LEU A 462 -20.90 49.36 43.54
C LEU A 462 -20.55 50.75 42.97
N LYS A 463 -21.04 51.83 43.62
CA LYS A 463 -20.69 53.23 43.31
C LYS A 463 -19.24 53.58 43.68
N SER A 464 -18.60 52.82 44.58
CA SER A 464 -17.19 53.02 44.96
C SER A 464 -16.25 52.30 43.98
N LYS A 465 -16.61 51.08 43.53
CA LYS A 465 -15.81 50.25 42.63
C LYS A 465 -15.83 50.70 41.16
N THR A 466 -16.90 51.34 40.68
CA THR A 466 -16.96 51.92 39.32
C THR A 466 -15.95 53.06 39.09
N ARG A 467 -15.39 53.68 40.14
CA ARG A 467 -14.29 54.64 40.02
C ARG A 467 -12.91 54.00 39.81
N TYR A 468 -12.78 52.69 40.07
CA TYR A 468 -11.50 51.96 40.04
C TYR A 468 -11.21 51.34 38.67
N ASN A 469 -12.25 50.94 37.92
CA ASN A 469 -12.10 50.24 36.63
C ASN A 469 -11.71 51.14 35.44
N THR A 470 -11.82 52.47 35.55
CA THR A 470 -11.34 53.39 34.50
C THR A 470 -9.81 53.42 34.39
N ALA A 471 -9.08 52.83 35.35
CA ALA A 471 -7.62 52.87 35.42
C ALA A 471 -6.89 51.73 34.67
N MET A 472 -7.57 50.63 34.27
CA MET A 472 -6.88 49.42 33.78
C MET A 472 -6.82 49.22 32.25
N ASN A 473 -7.47 50.07 31.43
CA ASN A 473 -7.52 49.85 29.98
C ASN A 473 -6.34 50.48 29.20
N ARG A 474 -5.11 49.98 29.43
CA ARG A 474 -3.99 50.18 28.48
C ARG A 474 -3.03 48.96 28.51
N ILE A 475 -3.13 48.07 27.51
CA ILE A 475 -2.06 47.41 26.72
C ILE A 475 -2.68 46.20 25.95
N ASN A 476 -2.27 46.02 24.69
CA ASN A 476 -2.82 45.10 23.68
C ASN A 476 -3.08 43.64 24.16
N PRO A 477 -4.32 43.11 23.98
CA PRO A 477 -4.66 41.73 24.31
C PRO A 477 -4.37 40.73 23.18
N GLY A 478 -3.88 39.53 23.52
CA GLY A 478 -3.83 38.37 22.62
C GLY A 478 -5.19 37.65 22.52
N PRO A 479 -5.33 36.58 21.71
CA PRO A 479 -6.60 35.88 21.51
C PRO A 479 -7.17 35.25 22.80
N GLU A 480 -6.32 34.88 23.76
CA GLU A 480 -6.74 34.42 25.09
C GLU A 480 -7.31 35.57 25.93
N ASP A 481 -6.74 36.77 25.82
CA ASP A 481 -7.22 37.97 26.48
C ASP A 481 -8.53 38.48 25.82
N ASP A 482 -8.68 38.29 24.51
CA ASP A 482 -9.88 38.61 23.74
C ASP A 482 -11.05 37.65 24.08
N ALA A 483 -10.73 36.38 24.34
CA ALA A 483 -11.67 35.39 24.88
C ALA A 483 -12.04 35.70 26.34
N ALA A 484 -11.07 36.07 27.17
CA ALA A 484 -11.30 36.48 28.55
C ALA A 484 -12.14 37.77 28.64
N LEU A 485 -11.94 38.72 27.73
CA LEU A 485 -12.72 39.95 27.65
C LEU A 485 -14.16 39.67 27.22
N ARG A 486 -14.38 38.80 26.24
CA ARG A 486 -15.73 38.39 25.81
C ARG A 486 -16.46 37.59 26.88
N LEU A 487 -15.74 36.75 27.62
CA LEU A 487 -16.28 36.03 28.78
C LEU A 487 -16.68 37.04 29.88
N TYR A 488 -15.80 37.98 30.19
CA TYR A 488 -16.07 39.04 31.17
C TYR A 488 -17.26 39.91 30.76
N GLU A 489 -17.35 40.37 29.52
CA GLU A 489 -18.46 41.19 29.02
C GLU A 489 -19.79 40.44 29.03
N ARG A 490 -19.82 39.14 28.67
CA ARG A 490 -21.05 38.33 28.69
C ARG A 490 -21.49 37.96 30.11
N VAL A 491 -20.55 37.61 30.98
CA VAL A 491 -20.81 37.37 32.40
C VAL A 491 -21.35 38.65 33.05
N MET A 492 -20.75 39.81 32.76
CA MET A 492 -21.23 41.09 33.30
C MET A 492 -22.58 41.52 32.72
N ALA A 493 -22.84 41.31 31.42
CA ALA A 493 -24.15 41.60 30.81
C ALA A 493 -25.27 40.72 31.37
N LYS A 494 -24.99 39.42 31.58
CA LYS A 494 -25.95 38.48 32.17
C LYS A 494 -26.10 38.67 33.68
N LEU A 495 -25.05 39.02 34.42
CA LEU A 495 -25.17 39.49 35.80
C LEU A 495 -26.03 40.76 35.89
N HIS A 496 -25.94 41.65 34.89
CA HIS A 496 -26.79 42.84 34.84
C HIS A 496 -28.26 42.50 34.54
N LEU A 497 -28.52 41.56 33.63
CA LEU A 497 -29.85 41.03 33.32
C LEU A 497 -30.44 40.23 34.50
N ALA A 498 -29.66 39.36 35.11
CA ALA A 498 -30.02 38.57 36.28
C ALA A 498 -30.16 39.44 37.54
N SER A 499 -29.49 40.60 37.62
CA SER A 499 -29.74 41.58 38.70
C SER A 499 -31.11 42.27 38.57
N ALA A 500 -31.74 42.22 37.39
CA ALA A 500 -33.10 42.69 37.14
C ALA A 500 -34.16 41.60 37.38
N ASP A 501 -33.76 40.33 37.45
CA ASP A 501 -34.63 39.19 37.75
C ASP A 501 -34.42 38.74 39.21
N PRO A 502 -35.43 38.84 40.08
CA PRO A 502 -35.26 38.54 41.48
C PRO A 502 -34.99 37.08 41.85
N GLU A 503 -35.10 36.13 40.93
CA GLU A 503 -35.04 34.69 41.20
C GLU A 503 -33.83 33.97 40.59
N ALA A 504 -32.99 34.66 39.81
CA ALA A 504 -31.83 34.05 39.18
C ALA A 504 -30.68 33.84 40.18
N ASP A 505 -30.25 32.59 40.36
CA ASP A 505 -29.05 32.27 41.15
C ASP A 505 -27.79 32.68 40.38
N LEU A 506 -27.24 33.83 40.76
CA LEU A 506 -26.16 34.51 40.04
C LEU A 506 -24.89 33.65 39.96
N MET A 507 -24.63 32.77 40.93
CA MET A 507 -23.47 31.86 40.88
C MET A 507 -23.69 30.71 39.90
N VAL A 508 -24.88 30.11 39.88
CA VAL A 508 -25.21 29.04 38.92
C VAL A 508 -25.21 29.57 37.49
N VAL A 509 -25.70 30.79 37.27
CA VAL A 509 -25.62 31.46 35.96
C VAL A 509 -24.17 31.71 35.54
N VAL A 510 -23.30 32.10 36.48
CA VAL A 510 -21.88 32.33 36.23
C VAL A 510 -21.14 31.02 35.97
N GLU A 511 -21.37 29.98 36.78
CA GLU A 511 -20.74 28.66 36.64
C GLU A 511 -21.18 27.96 35.35
N THR A 512 -22.49 27.97 35.04
CA THR A 512 -23.02 27.40 33.80
C THR A 512 -22.47 28.12 32.57
N GLU A 513 -22.31 29.45 32.62
CA GLU A 513 -21.74 30.20 31.49
C GLU A 513 -20.22 29.98 31.37
N ILE A 514 -19.50 29.85 32.49
CA ILE A 514 -18.09 29.48 32.50
C ILE A 514 -17.90 28.09 31.88
N GLU A 515 -18.71 27.10 32.26
CA GLU A 515 -18.64 25.74 31.70
C GLU A 515 -19.01 25.72 30.21
N ASN A 516 -20.08 26.42 29.82
CA ASN A 516 -20.48 26.51 28.42
C ASN A 516 -19.43 27.19 27.53
N GLU A 517 -18.80 28.26 28.03
CA GLU A 517 -17.80 28.98 27.26
C GLU A 517 -16.44 28.25 27.30
N GLN A 518 -16.10 27.55 28.37
CA GLN A 518 -14.98 26.59 28.39
C GLN A 518 -15.20 25.49 27.35
N GLY A 519 -16.41 24.95 27.23
CA GLY A 519 -16.78 23.98 26.19
C GLY A 519 -16.61 24.54 24.76
N ARG A 520 -17.03 25.79 24.54
CA ARG A 520 -16.86 26.48 23.24
C ARG A 520 -15.40 26.79 22.92
N ILE A 521 -14.62 27.22 23.91
CA ILE A 521 -13.18 27.45 23.76
C ILE A 521 -12.48 26.13 23.41
N HIS A 522 -12.79 25.05 24.11
CA HIS A 522 -12.24 23.72 23.78
C HIS A 522 -12.63 23.26 22.37
N ALA A 523 -13.88 23.46 21.96
CA ALA A 523 -14.33 23.13 20.61
C ALA A 523 -13.61 23.97 19.53
N ALA A 524 -13.45 25.27 19.76
CA ALA A 524 -12.72 26.17 18.85
C ALA A 524 -11.23 25.79 18.77
N MET A 525 -10.59 25.45 19.89
CA MET A 525 -9.21 24.98 19.92
C MET A 525 -9.01 23.65 19.18
N VAL A 526 -10.00 22.75 19.24
CA VAL A 526 -10.00 21.49 18.50
C VAL A 526 -10.15 21.73 17.00
N GLU A 527 -11.04 22.64 16.60
CA GLU A 527 -11.25 22.96 15.19
C GLU A 527 -10.05 23.70 14.58
N GLU A 528 -9.47 24.67 15.30
CA GLU A 528 -8.23 25.32 14.89
C GLU A 528 -7.05 24.34 14.79
N ALA A 529 -6.98 23.36 15.71
CA ALA A 529 -5.99 22.28 15.63
C ALA A 529 -6.21 21.36 14.41
N ARG A 530 -7.47 21.11 14.01
CA ARG A 530 -7.81 20.34 12.81
C ARG A 530 -7.48 21.10 11.52
N GLU A 531 -7.82 22.38 11.44
CA GLU A 531 -7.47 23.25 10.32
C GLU A 531 -5.95 23.41 10.19
N MET A 532 -5.25 23.55 11.32
CA MET A 532 -3.77 23.56 11.34
C MET A 532 -3.20 22.26 10.80
N LEU A 533 -3.71 21.09 11.20
CA LEU A 533 -3.26 19.80 10.64
C LEU A 533 -3.56 19.67 9.15
N ALA A 534 -4.72 20.13 8.69
CA ALA A 534 -5.10 20.12 7.27
C ALA A 534 -4.21 21.04 6.41
N SER A 535 -3.67 22.11 7.00
CA SER A 535 -2.77 23.05 6.33
C SER A 535 -1.31 22.57 6.20
N ILE A 536 -0.92 21.52 6.94
CA ILE A 536 0.45 20.99 6.91
C ILE A 536 0.55 19.94 5.77
N PRO A 537 1.36 20.17 4.70
CA PRO A 537 1.39 19.32 3.49
C PRO A 537 1.96 17.90 3.68
N LEU A 538 2.20 17.44 4.92
CA LEU A 538 2.92 16.20 5.23
C LEU A 538 2.05 14.93 5.22
N PHE A 539 0.72 15.03 5.10
CA PHE A 539 -0.18 13.88 5.24
C PHE A 539 -0.41 13.02 3.98
N ASN A 540 0.34 13.25 2.89
CA ASN A 540 0.29 12.39 1.69
C ASN A 540 1.32 11.24 1.68
N SER A 541 2.04 10.97 2.76
CA SER A 541 2.95 9.82 2.81
C SER A 541 3.24 9.37 4.24
N VAL A 542 2.37 8.50 4.78
CA VAL A 542 2.64 7.72 6.00
C VAL A 542 4.02 7.02 5.91
N GLU A 543 4.41 6.65 4.69
CA GLU A 543 5.69 6.02 4.34
C GLU A 543 6.94 6.87 4.66
N ILE A 544 6.85 8.21 4.55
CA ILE A 544 7.99 9.09 4.87
C ILE A 544 8.16 9.22 6.39
N VAL A 545 7.08 9.19 7.17
CA VAL A 545 7.14 9.31 8.63
C VAL A 545 7.73 8.05 9.26
N GLU A 546 7.36 6.86 8.77
CA GLU A 546 7.91 5.59 9.27
C GLU A 546 9.39 5.42 8.91
N GLN A 547 9.77 5.66 7.65
CA GLN A 547 11.17 5.60 7.20
C GLN A 547 12.07 6.61 7.95
N THR A 548 11.52 7.77 8.30
CA THR A 548 12.24 8.82 9.04
C THR A 548 12.43 8.45 10.51
N THR A 549 11.43 7.81 11.13
CA THR A 549 11.47 7.44 12.56
C THR A 549 12.46 6.30 12.80
N GLU A 550 12.59 5.36 11.87
CA GLU A 550 13.62 4.33 11.88
C GLU A 550 15.03 4.91 11.60
N GLY A 551 15.17 5.82 10.64
CA GLY A 551 16.46 6.43 10.34
C GLY A 551 17.01 7.36 11.43
N LEU A 552 16.14 8.02 12.21
CA LEU A 552 16.53 8.82 13.39
C LEU A 552 16.94 7.94 14.58
N LYS A 553 16.27 6.80 14.81
CA LYS A 553 16.68 5.82 15.82
C LYS A 553 18.02 5.17 15.48
N ASN A 554 18.30 5.00 14.19
CA ASN A 554 19.51 4.35 13.70
C ASN A 554 20.65 5.34 13.37
N GLY A 555 20.48 6.63 13.67
CA GLY A 555 21.52 7.66 13.47
C GLY A 555 21.94 7.91 12.02
N THR A 556 21.12 7.49 11.05
CA THR A 556 21.47 7.45 9.62
C THR A 556 20.95 8.63 8.81
N ILE A 557 20.10 9.49 9.38
CA ILE A 557 19.48 10.63 8.68
C ILE A 557 19.90 11.96 9.31
N LYS A 558 20.38 12.92 8.50
CA LYS A 558 20.65 14.32 8.92
C LYS A 558 19.32 15.03 9.25
N PRO A 559 19.27 15.89 10.30
CA PRO A 559 18.05 16.56 10.68
C PRO A 559 17.51 17.42 9.52
N PHE A 560 16.21 17.32 9.27
CA PHE A 560 15.52 18.19 8.32
C PHE A 560 15.79 19.67 8.64
N GLY A 561 15.74 20.54 7.64
CA GLY A 561 15.77 21.99 7.85
C GLY A 561 14.75 22.44 8.90
N SER A 562 15.11 23.44 9.71
CA SER A 562 14.39 23.90 10.91
C SER A 562 12.87 24.06 10.76
N VAL A 563 12.40 24.40 9.56
CA VAL A 563 10.98 24.55 9.21
C VAL A 563 10.19 23.24 9.37
N LYS A 564 10.73 22.11 8.90
CA LYS A 564 10.03 20.80 8.95
C LYS A 564 9.97 20.20 10.37
N ILE A 565 10.94 20.54 11.22
CA ILE A 565 10.92 20.16 12.65
C ILE A 565 9.86 20.98 13.38
N LEU A 566 9.73 22.26 13.05
CA LEU A 566 8.70 23.14 13.61
C LEU A 566 7.29 22.69 13.20
N ASP A 567 7.10 22.30 11.94
CA ASP A 567 5.82 21.79 11.43
C ASP A 567 5.45 20.45 12.09
N TYR A 568 6.42 19.55 12.27
CA TYR A 568 6.21 18.30 13.02
C TYR A 568 5.84 18.55 14.49
N GLN A 569 6.51 19.50 15.16
CA GLN A 569 6.19 19.87 16.54
C GLN A 569 4.82 20.56 16.66
N ARG A 570 4.41 21.35 15.66
CA ARG A 570 3.07 21.95 15.57
C ARG A 570 2.00 20.87 15.37
N ALA A 571 2.21 19.93 14.45
CA ALA A 571 1.33 18.80 14.25
C ALA A 571 1.17 17.93 15.52
N LEU A 572 2.28 17.67 16.23
CA LEU A 572 2.26 16.94 17.51
C LEU A 572 1.46 17.66 18.60
N ARG A 573 1.54 19.00 18.67
CA ARG A 573 0.71 19.78 19.60
C ARG A 573 -0.75 19.73 19.22
N ALA A 574 -1.08 19.90 17.94
CA ALA A 574 -2.44 19.81 17.44
C ALA A 574 -3.07 18.44 17.72
N VAL A 575 -2.36 17.34 17.47
CA VAL A 575 -2.82 15.97 17.81
C VAL A 575 -3.02 15.79 19.32
N LYS A 576 -2.14 16.33 20.16
CA LYS A 576 -2.33 16.30 21.62
C LYS A 576 -3.55 17.10 22.08
N THR A 577 -3.81 18.26 21.47
CA THR A 577 -5.01 19.07 21.75
C THR A 577 -6.28 18.31 21.36
N ILE A 578 -6.30 17.67 20.19
CA ILE A 578 -7.43 16.85 19.73
C ILE A 578 -7.63 15.63 20.64
N ASN A 579 -6.58 14.91 21.03
CA ASN A 579 -6.71 13.75 21.91
C ASN A 579 -7.13 14.10 23.34
N LYS A 580 -6.78 15.31 23.81
CA LYS A 580 -7.10 15.76 25.17
C LYS A 580 -8.53 16.29 25.29
N TRP A 581 -9.03 16.96 24.25
CA TRP A 581 -10.29 17.73 24.30
C TRP A 581 -11.33 17.30 23.26
N GLY A 582 -10.94 16.49 22.27
CA GLY A 582 -11.87 15.91 21.31
C GLY A 582 -12.66 14.78 21.96
N THR A 583 -13.97 14.91 21.98
CA THR A 583 -14.86 13.79 22.30
C THR A 583 -14.70 12.71 21.23
N ALA A 584 -14.54 11.46 21.66
CA ALA A 584 -14.30 10.32 20.77
C ALA A 584 -15.47 10.17 19.78
N LYS A 585 -15.24 10.59 18.54
CA LYS A 585 -16.06 10.28 17.36
C LYS A 585 -15.14 9.87 16.22
#